data_AF-A0A819ZZ00-F1
#
_entry.id   AF-A0A819ZZ00-F1
#
_cell.length_a   1.000
_cell.length_b   1.000
_cell.length_c   1.000
_cell.angle_alpha   90.00
_cell.angle_beta   90.00
_cell.angle_gamma   90.00
#
_symmetry.space_group_name_H-M   'P 1'
#
loop_
_entity.id
_entity.type
_entity.pdbx_description
1 polymer ?
#
loop_
_entity_poly.entity_id
_entity_poly.type
_entity_poly.pdbx_seq_one_letter_code
_entity_poly.pdbx_strand_id
1 'polypeptide(L)' 'MSSTVNQMDQERKRSQAPATVKRVDGASTNIGDSQDHVHFTDGSALKRDGTWKHGPERNLSREERKWLIDKHGWTSPAKK' A
#
# COMPACT_ATOMS: atom_id res chain seq x y z
N MET A 1 0.50 0.93 -15.79
CA MET A 1 1.86 0.48 -15.41
C MET A 1 1.88 0.32 -13.90
N SER A 2 2.28 -0.82 -13.34
CA SER A 2 2.43 -0.91 -11.89
C SER A 2 3.87 -0.65 -11.50
N SER A 3 4.07 0.26 -10.55
CA SER A 3 5.41 0.59 -10.02
C SER A 3 5.96 -0.55 -9.17
N THR A 4 7.29 -0.62 -9.06
CA THR A 4 7.94 -1.53 -8.12
C THR A 4 7.91 -0.94 -6.70
N VAL A 5 8.00 -1.80 -5.68
CA VAL A 5 8.09 -1.36 -4.27
C VAL A 5 9.23 -0.37 -4.05
N ASN A 6 10.37 -0.57 -4.70
CA ASN A 6 11.51 0.34 -4.62
C ASN A 6 11.16 1.74 -5.14
N GLN A 7 10.42 1.86 -6.24
CA GLN A 7 9.97 3.16 -6.74
C GLN A 7 9.04 3.84 -5.74
N MET A 8 8.10 3.11 -5.15
CA MET A 8 7.16 3.65 -4.18
C MET A 8 7.85 4.09 -2.88
N ASP A 9 8.86 3.35 -2.38
CA ASP A 9 9.63 3.78 -1.20
C ASP A 9 10.47 5.03 -1.49
N GLN A 10 10.99 5.19 -2.72
CA GLN A 10 11.66 6.43 -3.13
C GLN A 10 10.71 7.61 -3.16
N GLU A 11 9.48 7.43 -3.65
CA GLU A 11 8.45 8.48 -3.60
C GLU A 11 8.09 8.84 -2.16
N ARG A 12 7.94 7.85 -1.28
CA ARG A 12 7.73 8.08 0.16
C ARG A 12 8.87 8.91 0.76
N LYS A 13 10.13 8.56 0.48
CA LYS A 13 11.32 9.31 0.93
C LYS A 13 11.38 10.74 0.41
N ARG A 14 10.79 10.99 -0.76
CA ARG A 14 10.69 12.33 -1.40
C ARG A 14 9.41 13.07 -1.01
N SER A 15 8.64 12.57 -0.04
CA SER A 15 7.35 13.15 0.38
C SER A 15 6.31 13.24 -0.74
N GLN A 16 6.37 12.33 -1.71
CA GLN A 16 5.43 12.21 -2.83
C GLN A 16 4.36 11.13 -2.59
N ALA A 17 4.54 10.31 -1.57
CA ALA A 17 3.49 9.44 -1.04
C ALA A 17 2.65 10.19 0.00
N PRO A 18 1.40 9.77 0.25
CA PRO A 18 0.59 10.28 1.35
C PRO A 18 1.35 10.18 2.68
N ALA A 19 1.22 11.19 3.53
CA ALA A 19 1.90 11.21 4.84
C ALA A 19 1.49 10.06 5.77
N THR A 20 0.33 9.45 5.52
CA THR A 20 -0.15 8.25 6.22
C THR A 20 0.57 6.97 5.81
N VAL A 21 1.34 6.97 4.71
CA VAL A 21 2.12 5.81 4.27
C VAL A 21 3.44 5.77 5.02
N LYS A 22 3.57 4.79 5.90
CA LYS A 22 4.77 4.59 6.73
C LYS A 22 5.86 3.83 5.99
N ARG A 23 5.49 2.77 5.27
CA ARG A 23 6.43 1.88 4.55
C ARG A 23 5.75 1.13 3.42
N VAL A 24 6.51 0.75 2.41
CA VAL A 24 6.09 -0.19 1.36
C VAL A 24 7.03 -1.38 1.40
N ASP A 25 6.47 -2.57 1.58
CA ASP A 25 7.22 -3.82 1.70
C ASP A 25 6.92 -4.72 0.50
N GLY A 26 7.98 -5.30 -0.07
CA GLY A 26 7.88 -6.28 -1.14
C GLY A 26 7.43 -7.64 -0.65
N ALA A 27 6.88 -8.43 -1.56
CA ALA A 27 6.66 -9.83 -1.33
C ALA A 27 7.96 -10.53 -0.87
N SER A 28 7.92 -11.24 0.26
CA SER A 28 8.98 -12.13 0.69
C SER A 28 8.94 -13.42 -0.14
N THR A 29 10.07 -13.78 -0.74
CA THR A 29 10.22 -15.02 -1.52
C THR A 29 10.16 -16.29 -0.67
N ASN A 30 10.26 -16.16 0.66
CA ASN A 30 10.27 -17.30 1.60
C ASN A 30 8.85 -17.66 2.09
N ILE A 31 7.83 -16.88 1.71
CA ILE A 31 6.45 -17.08 2.13
C ILE A 31 5.59 -17.12 0.85
N GLY A 32 5.05 -18.29 0.52
CA GLY A 32 4.38 -18.55 -0.76
C GLY A 32 3.23 -17.59 -1.11
N ASP A 33 2.50 -17.11 -0.10
CA ASP A 33 1.37 -16.17 -0.26
C ASP A 33 1.72 -14.72 0.11
N SER A 34 3.01 -14.40 0.17
CA SER A 34 3.43 -13.03 0.45
C SER A 34 3.19 -12.13 -0.75
N GLN A 35 2.41 -11.07 -0.55
CA GLN A 35 2.21 -10.01 -1.54
C GLN A 35 2.92 -8.72 -1.13
N ASP A 36 3.18 -7.86 -2.12
CA ASP A 36 3.53 -6.46 -1.88
C ASP A 36 2.44 -5.82 -1.02
N HIS A 37 2.85 -5.07 0.00
CA HIS A 37 1.91 -4.44 0.93
C HIS A 37 2.44 -3.12 1.47
N VAL A 38 1.51 -2.23 1.79
CA VAL A 38 1.78 -0.88 2.29
C VAL A 38 1.37 -0.83 3.75
N HIS A 39 2.27 -0.40 4.62
CA HIS A 39 1.99 -0.13 6.03
C HIS A 39 1.64 1.34 6.20
N PHE A 40 0.55 1.59 6.91
CA PHE A 40 0.11 2.93 7.27
C PHE A 40 0.53 3.31 8.69
N THR A 41 0.45 4.60 9.01
CA THR A 41 0.82 5.14 10.32
C THR A 41 -0.09 4.70 11.46
N ASP A 42 -1.33 4.32 11.15
CA ASP A 42 -2.33 3.77 12.09
C ASP A 42 -2.13 2.27 12.41
N GLY A 43 -1.09 1.66 11.84
CA GLY A 43 -0.79 0.23 12.02
C GLY A 43 -1.57 -0.70 11.09
N SER A 44 -2.47 -0.19 10.24
CA SER A 44 -3.09 -0.98 9.19
C SER A 44 -2.09 -1.28 8.07
N ALA A 45 -2.27 -2.42 7.38
CA ALA A 45 -1.49 -2.75 6.20
C ALA A 45 -2.35 -3.31 5.07
N LEU A 46 -2.23 -2.73 3.88
CA LEU A 46 -3.00 -3.11 2.70
C LEU A 46 -2.12 -3.87 1.70
N LYS A 47 -2.57 -5.06 1.30
CA LYS A 47 -1.95 -5.82 0.21
C LYS A 47 -2.34 -5.25 -1.14
N ARG A 48 -1.56 -5.58 -2.15
CA ARG A 48 -1.75 -5.11 -3.52
C ARG A 48 -3.09 -5.49 -4.15
N ASP A 49 -3.63 -6.64 -3.77
CA ASP A 49 -4.95 -7.12 -4.20
C ASP A 49 -6.14 -6.41 -3.51
N GLY A 50 -5.87 -5.45 -2.62
CA GLY A 50 -6.90 -4.71 -1.89
C GLY A 50 -7.35 -5.37 -0.60
N THR A 51 -6.77 -6.51 -0.22
CA THR A 51 -7.06 -7.15 1.08
C THR A 51 -6.21 -6.56 2.20
N TRP A 52 -6.80 -6.41 3.39
CA TRP A 52 -6.06 -5.97 4.58
C TRP A 52 -5.22 -7.14 5.12
N LYS A 53 -3.92 -6.89 5.34
CA LYS A 53 -3.00 -7.86 5.92
C LYS A 53 -3.14 -7.92 7.45
N HIS A 54 -3.19 -6.77 8.10
CA HIS A 54 -3.39 -6.63 9.54
C HIS A 54 -3.84 -5.19 9.89
N GLY A 55 -4.26 -5.01 11.14
CA GLY A 55 -4.78 -3.74 11.66
C GLY A 55 -6.27 -3.52 11.34
N PRO A 56 -6.81 -2.33 11.66
CA PRO A 56 -8.20 -2.02 11.39
C PRO A 56 -8.43 -1.93 9.89
N GLU A 57 -9.39 -2.72 9.38
CA GLU A 57 -9.90 -2.52 8.03
C GLU A 57 -10.56 -1.14 7.96
N ARG A 58 -10.12 -0.31 7.00
CA ARG A 58 -10.60 1.08 6.91
C ARG A 58 -10.82 1.53 5.48
N ASN A 59 -11.46 2.69 5.37
CA ASN A 59 -11.51 3.38 4.09
C ASN A 59 -10.19 4.12 3.85
N LEU A 60 -9.67 3.99 2.62
CA LEU A 60 -8.59 4.84 2.14
C LEU A 60 -9.10 6.27 1.95
N SER A 61 -8.30 7.24 2.40
CA SER A 61 -8.48 8.66 2.10
C SER A 61 -8.34 8.94 0.60
N ARG A 62 -8.75 10.13 0.16
CA ARG A 62 -8.68 10.52 -1.25
C ARG A 62 -7.23 10.50 -1.78
N GLU A 63 -6.27 10.95 -0.97
CA GLU A 63 -4.85 10.97 -1.36
C GLU A 63 -4.26 9.57 -1.46
N GLU A 64 -4.60 8.70 -0.49
CA GLU A 64 -4.19 7.30 -0.52
C GLU A 64 -4.75 6.56 -1.74
N ARG A 65 -6.02 6.78 -2.10
CA ARG A 65 -6.60 6.20 -3.31
C ARG A 65 -5.88 6.69 -4.57
N LYS A 66 -5.65 8.00 -4.69
CA LYS A 66 -4.96 8.56 -5.84
C LYS A 66 -3.54 8.00 -6.00
N TRP A 67 -2.83 7.86 -4.90
CA TRP A 67 -1.46 7.35 -4.93
C TRP A 67 -1.41 5.83 -5.14
N LEU A 68 -2.16 5.05 -4.37
CA LEU A 68 -2.13 3.58 -4.45
C LEU A 68 -2.81 3.06 -5.71
N ILE A 69 -4.03 3.50 -5.97
CA ILE A 69 -4.90 2.93 -7.01
C ILE A 69 -4.59 3.61 -8.34
N ASP A 70 -4.81 4.92 -8.43
CA ASP A 70 -4.74 5.62 -9.72
C ASP A 70 -3.31 5.65 -10.28
N LYS A 71 -2.31 5.82 -9.42
CA LYS A 71 -0.90 5.92 -9.83
C LYS A 71 -0.17 4.58 -9.83
N HIS A 72 -0.34 3.75 -8.81
CA HIS A 72 0.45 2.52 -8.66
C HIS A 72 -0.29 1.23 -8.99
N GLY A 73 -1.61 1.29 -9.22
CA GLY A 73 -2.43 0.15 -9.65
C GLY A 73 -2.73 -0.86 -8.54
N TRP A 74 -2.77 -0.43 -7.28
CA TRP A 74 -3.35 -1.24 -6.20
C TRP A 74 -4.86 -1.38 -6.40
N THR A 75 -5.43 -2.49 -5.95
CA THR A 75 -6.88 -2.66 -5.91
C THR A 75 -7.47 -1.93 -4.71
N SER A 76 -8.63 -1.29 -4.90
CA SER A 76 -9.37 -0.68 -3.80
C SER A 76 -9.79 -1.75 -2.79
N PRO A 77 -9.62 -1.53 -1.47
CA PRO A 77 -10.24 -2.40 -0.48
C PRO A 77 -11.75 -2.37 -0.63
N ALA A 78 -12.38 -3.52 -0.41
CA ALA A 78 -13.84 -3.62 -0.41
C ALA A 78 -14.41 -2.73 0.70
N LYS A 79 -15.46 -1.97 0.36
CA LYS A 79 -16.22 -1.23 1.37
C LYS A 79 -17.02 -2.23 2.20
N LYS A 80 -16.93 -2.15 3.53
CA LYS A 80 -17.97 -2.69 4.42
C LYS A 80 -19.12 -1.69 4.49
#